data_AF-A0A529QHH2-F1
#
_entry.id   AF-A0A529QHH2-F1
#
_cell.length_a   1.000
_cell.length_b   1.000
_cell.length_c   1.000
_cell.angle_alpha   90.00
_cell.angle_beta   90.00
_cell.angle_gamma   90.00
#
_symmetry.space_group_name_H-M   'P 1'
#
loop_
_entity.id
_entity.type
_entity.pdbx_description
1 polymer ?
#
loop_
_entity_poly.entity_id
_entity_poly.type
_entity_poly.pdbx_seq_one_letter_code
_entity_poly.pdbx_strand_id
1 'polypeptide(L)'
;MLVLPKGVRHMPGYIARPAQEALVEEIRHVVQAAPLYVPAMPRTGKQMSVRMTNCGTLGWVTDKERGYRYQPTHPVTGESWPPIPEALLKLWREVAAYPHPPEACLVNFYAADARMGLHQDRDEQDFDSPVVSVSLGDDCLFRVGQNTR
;
A
#
# COMPACT_ATOMS: atom_id res chain seq x y z
N MET A 1 -15.20 -15.35 -0.32
CA MET A 1 -14.05 -15.09 0.57
C MET A 1 -13.38 -16.42 0.90
N LEU A 2 -12.10 -16.54 0.61
CA LEU A 2 -11.27 -17.68 1.00
C LEU A 2 -10.48 -17.28 2.23
N VAL A 3 -10.60 -18.04 3.32
CA VAL A 3 -9.77 -17.85 4.51
C VAL A 3 -8.51 -18.69 4.31
N LEU A 4 -7.38 -18.02 4.10
CA LEU A 4 -6.07 -18.65 4.06
C LEU A 4 -5.56 -18.85 5.50
N PRO A 5 -4.58 -19.75 5.72
CA PRO A 5 -4.02 -19.96 7.05
C PRO A 5 -3.59 -18.66 7.73
N LYS A 6 -3.70 -18.60 9.06
CA LYS A 6 -3.17 -17.53 9.94
C LYS A 6 -3.79 -16.15 9.76
N GLY A 7 -5.10 -16.07 9.48
CA GLY A 7 -5.85 -14.81 9.54
C GLY A 7 -5.87 -14.00 8.25
N VAL A 8 -5.32 -14.53 7.15
CA VAL A 8 -5.40 -13.89 5.83
C VAL A 8 -6.74 -14.20 5.17
N ARG A 9 -7.47 -13.17 4.74
CA ARG A 9 -8.75 -13.30 4.01
C ARG A 9 -8.57 -12.82 2.57
N HIS A 10 -8.80 -13.70 1.60
CA HIS A 10 -8.81 -13.35 0.18
C HIS A 10 -10.26 -13.16 -0.32
N MET A 11 -10.55 -12.00 -0.88
CA MET A 11 -11.90 -11.60 -1.33
C MET A 11 -11.90 -11.28 -2.83
N PRO A 12 -11.79 -12.30 -3.72
CA PRO A 12 -11.78 -12.07 -5.16
C PRO A 12 -13.12 -11.49 -5.62
N GLY A 13 -13.07 -10.50 -6.51
CA GLY A 13 -14.26 -9.85 -7.06
C GLY A 13 -15.06 -9.03 -6.06
N TYR A 14 -14.48 -8.64 -4.91
CA TYR A 14 -15.19 -7.84 -3.89
C TYR A 14 -15.63 -6.47 -4.44
N ILE A 15 -14.79 -5.82 -5.24
CA ILE A 15 -15.09 -4.53 -5.86
C ILE A 15 -15.67 -4.79 -7.25
N ALA A 16 -16.90 -4.34 -7.51
CA ALA A 16 -17.53 -4.45 -8.82
C ALA A 16 -16.78 -3.60 -9.87
N ARG A 17 -16.81 -4.04 -11.15
CA ARG A 17 -16.04 -3.40 -12.23
C ARG A 17 -16.19 -1.87 -12.32
N PRO A 18 -17.41 -1.28 -12.28
CA PRO A 18 -17.54 0.18 -12.32
C PRO A 18 -16.88 0.89 -11.13
N ALA A 19 -16.91 0.26 -9.95
CA ALA A 19 -16.25 0.81 -8.76
C ALA A 19 -14.72 0.66 -8.83
N GLN A 20 -14.20 -0.39 -9.47
CA GLN A 20 -12.76 -0.50 -9.75
C GLN A 20 -12.29 0.63 -10.67
N GLU A 21 -13.03 0.93 -11.73
CA GLU A 21 -12.70 2.00 -12.68
C GLU A 21 -12.74 3.38 -12.02
N ALA A 22 -13.76 3.65 -11.21
CA ALA A 22 -13.83 4.88 -10.42
C ALA A 22 -12.66 5.00 -9.43
N LEU A 23 -12.31 3.90 -8.74
CA LEU A 23 -11.19 3.89 -7.80
C LEU A 23 -9.85 4.12 -8.50
N VAL A 24 -9.65 3.60 -9.72
CA VAL A 24 -8.45 3.90 -10.52
C VAL A 24 -8.33 5.41 -10.78
N GLU A 25 -9.42 6.10 -11.11
CA GLU A 25 -9.39 7.55 -11.32
C GLU A 25 -9.13 8.33 -10.01
N GLU A 26 -9.68 7.89 -8.88
CA GLU A 26 -9.34 8.46 -7.57
C GLU A 26 -7.84 8.30 -7.25
N ILE A 27 -7.25 7.13 -7.53
CA ILE A 27 -5.81 6.90 -7.38
C ILE A 27 -5.00 7.76 -8.35
N ARG A 28 -5.49 8.04 -9.56
CA ARG A 28 -4.82 8.97 -10.48
C ARG A 28 -4.79 10.38 -9.94
N HIS A 29 -5.86 10.85 -9.28
CA HIS A 29 -5.84 12.13 -8.58
C HIS A 29 -4.82 12.15 -7.44
N VAL A 30 -4.71 11.05 -6.66
CA VAL A 30 -3.65 10.90 -5.66
C VAL A 30 -2.27 11.02 -6.31
N VAL A 31 -2.03 10.32 -7.42
CA VAL A 31 -0.74 10.37 -8.14
C VAL A 31 -0.45 11.75 -8.74
N GLN A 32 -1.46 12.50 -9.17
CA GLN A 32 -1.27 13.87 -9.64
C GLN A 32 -0.82 14.81 -8.51
N ALA A 33 -1.37 14.65 -7.30
CA ALA A 33 -1.00 15.45 -6.13
C ALA A 33 0.31 14.99 -5.49
N ALA A 34 0.55 13.68 -5.45
CA ALA A 34 1.72 13.02 -4.90
C ALA A 34 2.31 12.07 -5.96
N PRO A 35 3.20 12.56 -6.85
CA PRO A 35 3.74 11.78 -7.96
C PRO A 35 4.43 10.49 -7.53
N LEU A 36 4.28 9.45 -8.35
CA LEU A 36 5.02 8.21 -8.15
C LEU A 36 6.52 8.45 -8.16
N TYR A 37 7.22 7.89 -7.18
CA TYR A 37 8.68 7.89 -7.10
C TYR A 37 9.24 6.47 -7.03
N VAL A 38 10.54 6.33 -7.29
CA VAL A 38 11.26 5.05 -7.16
C VAL A 38 11.99 5.05 -5.81
N PRO A 39 11.53 4.29 -4.80
CA PRO A 39 12.21 4.18 -3.53
C PRO A 39 13.56 3.46 -3.64
N ALA A 40 14.43 3.71 -2.67
CA ALA A 40 15.74 3.08 -2.58
C ALA A 40 15.84 2.20 -1.33
N MET A 41 16.41 1.00 -1.49
CA MET A 41 16.61 0.07 -0.39
C MET A 41 17.58 0.65 0.65
N PRO A 42 17.31 0.48 1.96
CA PRO A 42 18.21 0.94 3.01
C PRO A 42 19.60 0.32 2.88
N ARG A 43 20.62 1.05 3.32
CA ARG A 43 22.05 0.66 3.30
C ARG A 43 22.66 0.53 1.90
N THR A 44 22.00 -0.19 1.00
CA THR A 44 22.48 -0.46 -0.36
C THR A 44 22.21 0.70 -1.32
N GLY A 45 21.15 1.48 -1.08
CA GLY A 45 20.68 2.51 -2.01
C GLY A 45 20.17 1.96 -3.33
N LYS A 46 20.01 0.64 -3.45
CA LYS A 46 19.52 0.01 -4.68
C LYS A 46 18.07 0.41 -4.91
N GLN A 47 17.77 0.92 -6.10
CA GLN A 47 16.40 1.25 -6.47
C GLN A 47 15.51 0.01 -6.50
N MET A 48 14.29 0.17 -5.98
CA MET A 48 13.24 -0.83 -6.11
C MET A 48 12.69 -0.82 -7.54
N SER A 49 12.16 -1.95 -8.00
CA SER A 49 11.48 -2.02 -9.30
C SER A 49 10.03 -1.49 -9.25
N VAL A 50 9.46 -1.44 -8.05
CA VAL A 50 8.11 -0.92 -7.78
C VAL A 50 8.19 0.58 -7.60
N ARG A 51 7.27 1.33 -8.22
CA ARG A 51 7.09 2.75 -7.96
C ARG A 51 6.03 2.96 -6.90
N MET A 52 6.21 3.94 -6.04
CA MET A 52 5.35 4.15 -4.87
C MET A 52 4.87 5.59 -4.78
N THR A 53 3.69 5.76 -4.20
CA THR A 53 3.22 7.01 -3.60
C THR A 53 2.33 6.67 -2.40
N ASN A 54 1.89 7.65 -1.64
CA ASN A 54 1.03 7.44 -0.49
C ASN A 54 -0.11 8.46 -0.43
N CYS A 55 -1.15 8.13 0.33
CA CYS A 55 -2.19 9.04 0.78
C CYS A 55 -2.52 8.77 2.26
N GLY A 56 -2.98 9.78 2.99
CA GLY A 56 -3.21 9.73 4.44
C GLY A 56 -2.39 10.75 5.23
N THR A 57 -2.47 10.69 6.56
CA THR A 57 -1.65 11.53 7.44
C THR A 57 -0.19 11.08 7.45
N LEU A 58 0.05 9.82 7.10
CA LEU A 58 1.36 9.20 7.01
C LEU A 58 1.52 8.47 5.68
N GLY A 59 2.77 8.39 5.21
CA GLY A 59 3.15 7.57 4.07
C GLY A 59 4.39 6.76 4.39
N TRP A 60 4.39 5.49 3.97
CA TRP A 60 5.56 4.64 4.09
C TRP A 60 6.60 5.06 3.05
N VAL A 61 7.84 5.25 3.50
CA VAL A 61 8.96 5.64 2.65
C VAL A 61 10.20 4.84 3.01
N THR A 62 11.12 4.76 2.06
CA THR A 62 12.43 4.17 2.29
C THR A 62 13.51 4.87 1.48
N ASP A 63 14.65 5.06 2.12
CA ASP A 63 15.86 5.58 1.52
C ASP A 63 17.10 4.98 2.19
N LYS A 64 18.27 5.26 1.60
CA LYS A 64 19.54 4.67 2.04
C LYS A 64 19.92 5.14 3.44
N GLU A 65 19.68 6.41 3.75
CA GLU A 65 20.18 7.12 4.92
C GLU A 65 19.32 6.89 6.17
N ARG A 66 18.00 6.95 6.02
CA ARG A 66 17.01 6.95 7.11
C ARG A 66 16.26 5.63 7.22
N GLY A 67 16.37 4.75 6.23
CA GLY A 67 15.71 3.45 6.24
C GLY A 67 14.19 3.52 6.06
N TYR A 68 13.50 2.44 6.43
CA TYR A 68 12.04 2.32 6.40
C TYR A 68 11.41 3.15 7.51
N ARG A 69 10.35 3.89 7.18
CA ARG A 69 9.59 4.68 8.15
C ARG A 69 8.27 5.15 7.57
N TYR A 70 7.37 5.54 8.47
CA TYR A 70 6.26 6.43 8.14
C TYR A 70 6.67 7.90 8.33
N GLN A 71 6.26 8.76 7.41
CA GLN A 71 6.47 10.22 7.51
C GLN A 71 5.29 11.01 6.94
N PRO A 72 5.07 12.27 7.36
CA PRO A 72 3.89 13.05 6.94
C PRO A 72 4.00 13.69 5.55
N THR A 73 5.20 13.69 4.94
CA THR A 73 5.46 14.39 3.68
C THR A 73 6.04 13.49 2.61
N HIS A 74 5.86 13.87 1.35
CA HIS A 74 6.42 13.20 0.19
C HIS A 74 7.94 13.38 0.12
N PRO A 75 8.74 12.32 -0.09
CA PRO A 75 10.21 12.41 0.01
C PRO A 75 10.86 13.25 -1.09
N VAL A 76 10.23 13.33 -2.28
CA VAL A 76 10.72 14.14 -3.42
C VAL A 76 10.17 15.57 -3.42
N THR A 77 8.85 15.77 -3.30
CA THR A 77 8.24 17.11 -3.38
C THR A 77 8.28 17.89 -2.06
N GLY A 78 8.39 17.19 -0.91
CA GLY A 78 8.33 17.81 0.42
C GLY A 78 6.93 18.17 0.90
N GLU A 79 5.91 18.05 0.04
CA GLU A 79 4.50 18.35 0.35
C GLU A 79 3.86 17.28 1.22
N SER A 80 2.80 17.63 1.95
CA SER A 80 1.98 16.65 2.68
C SER A 80 1.32 15.66 1.73
N TRP A 81 1.10 14.42 2.18
CA TRP A 81 0.36 13.44 1.39
C TRP A 81 -1.10 13.87 1.21
N PRO A 82 -1.73 13.60 0.05
CA PRO A 82 -3.15 13.84 -0.16
C PRO A 82 -3.99 12.93 0.76
N PRO A 83 -5.26 13.28 1.04
CA PRO A 83 -6.13 12.45 1.86
C PRO A 83 -6.40 11.08 1.21
N ILE A 84 -6.66 10.06 2.04
CA ILE A 84 -7.09 8.74 1.57
C ILE A 84 -8.44 8.89 0.86
N PRO A 85 -8.61 8.37 -0.38
CA PRO A 85 -9.89 8.40 -1.06
C PRO A 85 -11.04 7.77 -0.25
N GLU A 86 -12.22 8.39 -0.27
CA GLU A 86 -13.37 7.95 0.54
C GLU A 86 -13.81 6.52 0.20
N ALA A 87 -13.65 6.08 -1.05
CA ALA A 87 -13.94 4.70 -1.44
C ALA A 87 -13.08 3.68 -0.66
N LEU A 88 -11.80 4.00 -0.40
CA LEU A 88 -10.90 3.16 0.40
C LEU A 88 -11.22 3.23 1.89
N LEU A 89 -11.60 4.41 2.40
CA LEU A 89 -12.04 4.55 3.79
C LEU A 89 -13.33 3.76 4.05
N LYS A 90 -14.27 3.76 3.10
CA LYS A 90 -15.47 2.93 3.16
C LYS A 90 -15.12 1.45 3.15
N LEU A 91 -14.25 1.02 2.23
CA LEU A 91 -13.80 -0.37 2.16
C LEU A 91 -13.14 -0.80 3.48
N TRP A 92 -12.28 0.03 4.06
CA TRP A 92 -11.66 -0.23 5.36
C TRP A 92 -12.70 -0.52 6.45
N ARG A 93 -13.71 0.36 6.58
CA ARG A 93 -14.79 0.19 7.57
C ARG A 93 -15.57 -1.12 7.38
N GLU A 94 -15.69 -1.60 6.15
CA GLU A 94 -16.38 -2.85 5.84
C GLU A 94 -15.56 -4.10 6.17
N VAL A 95 -14.24 -4.09 5.90
CA VAL A 95 -13.45 -5.34 5.86
C VAL A 95 -12.35 -5.45 6.92
N ALA A 96 -11.90 -4.34 7.50
CA ALA A 96 -10.78 -4.33 8.45
C ALA A 96 -11.19 -4.99 9.78
N ALA A 97 -12.43 -4.79 10.23
CA ALA A 97 -12.88 -5.18 11.57
C ALA A 97 -11.97 -4.60 12.68
N TYR A 98 -11.60 -3.33 12.52
CA TYR A 98 -10.73 -2.58 13.43
C TYR A 98 -11.36 -1.21 13.73
N PRO A 99 -11.32 -0.71 14.98
CA PRO A 99 -12.14 0.43 15.40
C PRO A 99 -11.64 1.80 14.91
N HIS A 100 -10.38 1.93 14.49
CA HIS A 100 -9.80 3.20 14.05
C HIS A 100 -9.65 3.26 12.52
N PRO A 101 -9.71 4.46 11.91
CA PRO A 101 -9.42 4.62 10.48
C PRO A 101 -7.93 4.39 10.19
N PRO A 102 -7.56 4.08 8.94
CA PRO A 102 -6.16 3.97 8.55
C PRO A 102 -5.53 5.35 8.48
N GLU A 103 -4.28 5.46 8.94
CA GLU A 103 -3.49 6.70 8.87
C GLU A 103 -2.66 6.78 7.58
N ALA A 104 -2.37 5.64 6.97
CA ALA A 104 -1.56 5.52 5.78
C ALA A 104 -2.19 4.58 4.75
N CYS A 105 -2.04 4.92 3.48
CA CYS A 105 -2.36 4.07 2.35
C CYS A 105 -1.23 4.16 1.32
N LEU A 106 -0.44 3.09 1.23
CA LEU A 106 0.63 2.93 0.25
C LEU A 106 0.05 2.49 -1.09
N VAL A 107 0.34 3.26 -2.14
CA VAL A 107 -0.01 2.93 -3.53
C VAL A 107 1.23 2.39 -4.23
N ASN A 108 1.20 1.11 -4.58
CA ASN A 108 2.25 0.45 -5.34
C ASN A 108 1.87 0.35 -6.82
N PHE A 109 2.73 0.86 -7.70
CA PHE A 109 2.61 0.66 -9.14
C PHE A 109 3.64 -0.38 -9.62
N TYR A 110 3.14 -1.47 -10.19
CA TYR A 110 3.93 -2.55 -10.78
C TYR A 110 3.92 -2.44 -12.30
N ALA A 111 5.10 -2.22 -12.90
CA ALA A 111 5.29 -2.47 -14.33
C ALA A 111 5.45 -3.99 -14.59
N ALA A 112 5.49 -4.40 -15.86
CA ALA A 112 5.53 -5.82 -16.25
C ALA A 112 6.67 -6.63 -15.62
N ASP A 113 7.81 -6.01 -15.33
CA ASP A 113 9.00 -6.62 -14.72
C ASP A 113 9.17 -6.33 -13.22
N ALA A 114 8.27 -5.51 -12.65
CA ALA A 114 8.34 -5.10 -11.26
C ALA A 114 7.95 -6.24 -10.32
N ARG A 115 8.71 -6.38 -9.24
CA ARG A 115 8.47 -7.41 -8.22
C ARG A 115 8.81 -6.90 -6.83
N MET A 116 8.06 -7.42 -5.86
CA MET A 116 8.34 -7.26 -4.43
C MET A 116 8.81 -8.59 -3.84
N GLY A 117 9.92 -8.58 -3.11
CA GLY A 117 10.41 -9.77 -2.41
C GLY A 117 9.53 -10.13 -1.21
N LEU A 118 9.73 -11.31 -0.64
CA LEU A 118 9.11 -11.66 0.65
C LEU A 118 9.60 -10.69 1.73
N HIS A 119 8.65 -10.08 2.44
CA HIS A 119 8.88 -9.16 3.54
C HIS A 119 7.76 -9.32 4.57
N GLN A 120 7.91 -8.64 5.69
CA GLN A 120 6.88 -8.49 6.71
C GLN A 120 6.65 -7.00 6.92
N ASP A 121 5.39 -6.59 6.95
CA ASP A 121 5.00 -5.25 7.38
C ASP A 121 5.13 -5.23 8.91
N ARG A 122 6.18 -4.55 9.40
CA ARG A 122 6.53 -4.49 10.83
C ARG A 122 6.99 -3.10 11.27
N ASP A 123 6.71 -2.09 10.46
CA ASP A 123 7.07 -0.70 10.75
C ASP A 123 5.94 0.05 11.48
N GLU A 124 4.80 -0.62 11.67
CA GLU A 124 3.62 -0.15 12.39
C GLU A 124 3.81 -0.24 13.92
N GLN A 125 3.20 0.70 14.65
CA GLN A 125 3.24 0.68 16.12
C GLN A 125 2.18 -0.27 16.70
N ASP A 126 1.01 -0.36 16.06
CA ASP A 126 -0.08 -1.23 16.48
C ASP A 126 -0.22 -2.44 15.55
N PHE A 127 0.16 -3.61 16.05
CA PHE A 127 0.09 -4.88 15.33
C PHE A 127 -1.32 -5.51 15.34
N ASP A 128 -2.26 -4.98 16.13
CA ASP A 128 -3.66 -5.41 16.10
C ASP A 128 -4.41 -4.79 14.91
N SER A 129 -3.88 -3.70 14.33
CA SER A 129 -4.39 -3.12 13.09
C SER A 129 -4.09 -4.03 11.89
N PRO A 130 -5.10 -4.41 11.08
CA PRO A 130 -4.91 -5.29 9.94
C PRO A 130 -4.32 -4.53 8.73
N VAL A 131 -3.72 -5.27 7.81
CA VAL A 131 -3.40 -4.76 6.47
C VAL A 131 -4.53 -5.10 5.51
N VAL A 132 -5.13 -4.08 4.89
CA VAL A 132 -6.11 -4.23 3.80
C VAL A 132 -5.42 -3.94 2.47
N SER A 133 -5.21 -4.97 1.65
CA SER A 133 -4.59 -4.85 0.33
C SER A 133 -5.65 -4.90 -0.77
N VAL A 134 -5.66 -3.89 -1.64
CA VAL A 134 -6.53 -3.80 -2.82
C VAL A 134 -5.69 -3.95 -4.08
N SER A 135 -6.09 -4.86 -4.96
CA SER A 135 -5.44 -5.07 -6.26
C SER A 135 -6.33 -4.56 -7.39
N LEU A 136 -5.76 -3.80 -8.32
CA LEU A 136 -6.42 -3.22 -9.49
C LEU A 136 -5.51 -3.39 -10.71
N GLY A 137 -6.08 -3.76 -11.86
CA GLY A 137 -5.33 -3.93 -13.10
C GLY A 137 -4.90 -5.38 -13.33
N ASP A 138 -3.67 -5.56 -13.82
CA ASP A 138 -3.13 -6.87 -14.21
C ASP A 138 -3.00 -7.81 -13.01
N ASP A 139 -3.19 -9.11 -13.27
CA ASP A 139 -3.01 -10.15 -12.27
C ASP A 139 -1.56 -10.25 -11.79
N CYS A 140 -1.38 -10.46 -10.48
CA CYS A 140 -0.07 -10.66 -9.86
C CYS A 140 -0.08 -11.91 -8.97
N LEU A 141 1.05 -12.63 -8.93
CA LEU A 141 1.23 -13.77 -8.03
C LEU A 141 1.57 -13.28 -6.62
N PHE A 142 0.58 -13.27 -5.73
CA PHE A 142 0.78 -12.98 -4.31
C PHE A 142 1.23 -14.23 -3.54
N ARG A 143 2.32 -14.12 -2.77
CA ARG A 143 2.90 -15.22 -1.98
C ARG A 143 2.76 -14.93 -0.50
N VAL A 144 2.07 -15.80 0.24
CA VAL A 144 1.94 -15.74 1.70
C VAL A 144 2.84 -16.80 2.32
N GLY A 145 3.78 -16.35 3.16
CA GLY A 145 4.73 -17.21 3.87
C GLY A 145 4.41 -17.41 5.35
N GLN A 146 5.39 -17.91 6.10
CA GLN A 146 5.35 -18.01 7.56
C GLN A 146 6.64 -17.42 8.16
N ASN A 147 6.71 -17.33 9.49
CA ASN A 147 7.90 -16.84 10.21
C ASN A 147 9.11 -17.80 10.09
N THR A 148 8.90 -19.01 9.56
CA THR A 148 9.94 -20.01 9.29
C THR A 148 9.79 -20.51 7.86
N ARG A 149 10.93 -20.80 7.23
CA ARG A 149 11.03 -21.25 5.84
C ARG A 149 10.69 -22.72 5.68
#